data_AF-A0A6B2XD06-F1
#
_entry.id   AF-A0A6B2XD06-F1
#
_cell.length_a   1.000
_cell.length_b   1.000
_cell.length_c   1.000
_cell.angle_alpha   90.00
_cell.angle_beta   90.00
_cell.angle_gamma   90.00
#
_symmetry.space_group_name_H-M   'P 1'
#
loop_
_entity.id
_entity.type
_entity.pdbx_description
1 polymer ?
#
loop_
_entity_poly.entity_id
_entity_poly.type
_entity_poly.pdbx_seq_one_letter_code
_entity_poly.pdbx_strand_id
1 'polypeptide(L)'
;MTPPIDRETLQAEFGPDELIRFPEAVVATVRHEPSARFLREVGIPARPNPWFDLVDGSEAEARTLGECYDDLRERWTDLPEGAENWLLLGMVPYDDIALDGVTGTVRCLPGDESDVYPLNQDLDSFASFLYLLEKERPHYDFESELEVIDPEGAARRLTERMREIDPAALAVEGSRWHDILEYVESPEAR
;
A
#
# COMPACT_ATOMS: atom_id res chain seq x y z
N MET A 1 -20.07 8.19 -2.15
CA MET A 1 -19.29 7.00 -1.77
C MET A 1 -18.86 6.34 -3.06
N THR A 2 -17.56 6.33 -3.32
CA THR A 2 -16.97 5.57 -4.44
C THR A 2 -17.14 4.09 -4.13
N PRO A 3 -17.56 3.23 -5.09
CA PRO A 3 -17.62 1.80 -4.85
C PRO A 3 -16.22 1.26 -4.52
N PRO A 4 -16.11 0.20 -3.67
CA PRO A 4 -14.84 -0.47 -3.42
C PRO A 4 -14.24 -0.96 -4.74
N ILE A 5 -12.91 -0.96 -4.81
CA ILE A 5 -12.21 -1.39 -6.02
C ILE A 5 -12.33 -2.91 -6.16
N ASP A 6 -12.75 -3.36 -7.34
CA ASP A 6 -12.95 -4.78 -7.61
C ASP A 6 -11.79 -5.39 -8.41
N ARG A 7 -11.77 -6.74 -8.42
CA ARG A 7 -10.76 -7.50 -9.15
C ARG A 7 -10.76 -7.18 -10.64
N GLU A 8 -11.92 -7.02 -11.25
CA GLU A 8 -12.02 -6.78 -12.70
C GLU A 8 -11.35 -5.46 -13.08
N THR A 9 -11.59 -4.41 -12.29
CA THR A 9 -10.95 -3.10 -12.45
C THR A 9 -9.43 -3.20 -12.31
N LEU A 10 -8.95 -3.89 -11.26
CA LEU A 10 -7.51 -4.08 -11.05
C LEU A 10 -6.88 -4.92 -12.17
N GLN A 11 -7.54 -6.00 -12.61
CA GLN A 11 -7.03 -6.87 -13.67
C GLN A 11 -6.98 -6.16 -15.02
N ALA A 12 -7.83 -5.17 -15.27
CA ALA A 12 -7.76 -4.40 -16.51
C ALA A 12 -6.49 -3.54 -16.59
N GLU A 13 -5.97 -3.09 -15.45
CA GLU A 13 -4.80 -2.21 -15.37
C GLU A 13 -3.48 -2.99 -15.13
N PHE A 14 -3.50 -3.91 -14.18
CA PHE A 14 -2.34 -4.72 -13.76
C PHE A 14 -2.27 -6.05 -14.52
N GLY A 15 -3.37 -6.56 -15.05
CA GLY A 15 -3.40 -7.94 -15.53
C GLY A 15 -3.48 -8.97 -14.39
N PRO A 16 -3.77 -10.24 -14.72
CA PRO A 16 -4.13 -11.24 -13.72
C PRO A 16 -2.96 -11.74 -12.86
N ASP A 17 -1.74 -11.77 -13.42
CA ASP A 17 -0.55 -12.32 -12.77
C ASP A 17 0.14 -11.31 -11.84
N GLU A 18 -0.27 -10.03 -11.91
CA GLU A 18 0.22 -8.94 -11.06
C GLU A 18 -0.69 -8.68 -9.86
N LEU A 19 -1.74 -9.49 -9.66
CA LEU A 19 -2.62 -9.43 -8.50
C LEU A 19 -2.32 -10.54 -7.51
N ILE A 20 -1.61 -10.19 -6.46
CA ILE A 20 -1.15 -11.11 -5.42
C ILE A 20 -2.31 -11.49 -4.51
N ARG A 21 -2.64 -12.77 -4.53
CA ARG A 21 -3.62 -13.36 -3.61
C ARG A 21 -2.92 -14.23 -2.59
N PHE A 22 -3.45 -14.24 -1.38
CA PHE A 22 -2.92 -15.02 -0.29
C PHE A 22 -3.69 -16.34 -0.14
N PRO A 23 -3.01 -17.45 0.16
CA PRO A 23 -3.65 -18.74 0.39
C PRO A 23 -4.48 -18.71 1.68
N GLU A 24 -5.47 -19.62 1.76
CA GLU A 24 -6.38 -19.73 2.92
C GLU A 24 -5.64 -19.81 4.25
N ALA A 25 -4.52 -20.54 4.29
CA ALA A 25 -3.70 -20.71 5.49
C ALA A 25 -3.16 -19.38 6.05
N VAL A 26 -2.78 -18.45 5.16
CA VAL A 26 -2.27 -17.13 5.56
C VAL A 26 -3.42 -16.23 6.01
N VAL A 27 -4.49 -16.15 5.21
CA VAL A 27 -5.65 -15.27 5.52
C VAL A 27 -6.44 -15.74 6.73
N ALA A 28 -6.34 -17.01 7.14
CA ALA A 28 -7.01 -17.55 8.33
C ALA A 28 -6.59 -16.84 9.63
N THR A 29 -5.45 -16.16 9.65
CA THR A 29 -4.98 -15.36 10.78
C THR A 29 -5.57 -13.95 10.81
N VAL A 30 -6.11 -13.48 9.68
CA VAL A 30 -6.75 -12.16 9.51
C VAL A 30 -8.20 -12.23 9.97
N ARG A 31 -8.49 -11.61 11.12
CA ARG A 31 -9.83 -11.60 11.73
C ARG A 31 -10.78 -10.58 11.08
N HIS A 32 -10.22 -9.54 10.47
CA HIS A 32 -10.98 -8.57 9.70
C HIS A 32 -11.47 -9.20 8.40
N GLU A 33 -12.73 -9.63 8.41
CA GLU A 33 -13.35 -10.39 7.31
C GLU A 33 -13.26 -9.71 5.94
N PRO A 34 -13.46 -8.37 5.80
CA PRO A 34 -13.27 -7.69 4.53
C PRO A 34 -11.83 -7.82 4.01
N SER A 35 -10.83 -7.68 4.87
CA SER A 35 -9.43 -7.83 4.46
C SER A 35 -9.09 -9.26 4.07
N ALA A 36 -9.56 -10.26 4.83
CA ALA A 36 -9.38 -11.66 4.48
C ALA A 36 -10.02 -12.02 3.13
N ARG A 37 -11.23 -11.50 2.86
CA ARG A 37 -11.90 -11.64 1.55
C ARG A 37 -11.10 -10.94 0.45
N PHE A 38 -10.64 -9.71 0.67
CA PHE A 38 -9.86 -8.95 -0.30
C PHE A 38 -8.60 -9.70 -0.72
N LEU A 39 -7.80 -10.18 0.25
CA LEU A 39 -6.57 -10.94 -0.03
C LEU A 39 -6.82 -12.27 -0.76
N ARG A 40 -7.96 -12.92 -0.51
CA ARG A 40 -8.32 -14.22 -1.11
C ARG A 40 -8.96 -14.10 -2.49
N GLU A 41 -9.79 -13.08 -2.69
CA GLU A 41 -10.65 -12.95 -3.88
C GLU A 41 -10.16 -11.86 -4.83
N VAL A 42 -9.73 -10.70 -4.32
CA VAL A 42 -9.32 -9.54 -5.14
C VAL A 42 -7.82 -9.54 -5.40
N GLY A 43 -7.02 -9.61 -4.34
CA GLY A 43 -5.57 -9.55 -4.37
C GLY A 43 -5.00 -8.13 -4.41
N ILE A 44 -3.75 -7.98 -3.98
CA ILE A 44 -3.03 -6.70 -3.95
C ILE A 44 -2.28 -6.52 -5.29
N PRO A 45 -2.38 -5.36 -5.95
CA PRO A 45 -1.56 -5.05 -7.12
C PRO A 45 -0.06 -5.00 -6.75
N ALA A 46 0.77 -5.78 -7.42
CA ALA A 46 2.21 -5.86 -7.17
C ALA A 46 3.06 -5.75 -8.46
N ARG A 47 2.61 -4.93 -9.42
CA ARG A 47 3.47 -4.54 -10.54
C ARG A 47 4.73 -3.86 -10.00
N PRO A 48 5.94 -4.28 -10.44
CA PRO A 48 7.17 -3.61 -10.06
C PRO A 48 7.08 -2.10 -10.31
N ASN A 49 7.32 -1.31 -9.28
CA ASN A 49 7.29 0.14 -9.34
C ASN A 49 8.37 0.74 -8.41
N PRO A 50 8.72 2.03 -8.55
CA PRO A 50 9.80 2.63 -7.78
C PRO A 50 9.56 2.73 -6.26
N TRP A 51 8.33 2.54 -5.80
CA TRP A 51 7.94 2.81 -4.42
C TRP A 51 7.50 1.61 -3.62
N PHE A 52 7.01 0.54 -4.24
CA PHE A 52 6.48 -0.60 -3.50
C PHE A 52 7.14 -1.89 -3.96
N ASP A 53 7.78 -2.56 -3.01
CA ASP A 53 8.25 -3.94 -3.15
C ASP A 53 7.36 -4.81 -2.27
N LEU A 54 6.31 -5.37 -2.87
CA LEU A 54 5.28 -6.12 -2.18
C LEU A 54 5.58 -7.62 -2.21
N VAL A 55 5.23 -8.32 -1.13
CA VAL A 55 5.43 -9.77 -1.03
C VAL A 55 4.63 -10.51 -2.10
N ASP A 56 5.13 -11.66 -2.54
CA ASP A 56 4.49 -12.47 -3.59
C ASP A 56 3.24 -13.25 -3.11
N GLY A 57 2.90 -13.11 -1.82
CA GLY A 57 1.72 -13.70 -1.18
C GLY A 57 1.79 -15.20 -0.98
N SER A 58 2.92 -15.84 -1.31
CA SER A 58 3.14 -17.25 -1.05
C SER A 58 3.19 -17.52 0.45
N GLU A 59 2.81 -18.73 0.87
CA GLU A 59 2.89 -19.14 2.28
C GLU A 59 4.35 -19.11 2.81
N ALA A 60 5.34 -19.21 1.92
CA ALA A 60 6.76 -19.18 2.30
C ALA A 60 7.24 -17.76 2.63
N GLU A 61 6.74 -16.75 1.92
CA GLU A 61 7.11 -15.34 2.08
C GLU A 61 6.15 -14.57 2.99
N ALA A 62 4.94 -15.09 3.25
CA ALA A 62 4.00 -14.52 4.19
C ALA A 62 4.56 -14.59 5.62
N ARG A 63 4.87 -13.43 6.19
CA ARG A 63 5.46 -13.30 7.52
C ARG A 63 4.68 -12.32 8.37
N THR A 64 4.63 -12.56 9.67
CA THR A 64 4.15 -11.57 10.63
C THR A 64 5.28 -10.69 11.13
N LEU A 65 4.94 -9.54 11.70
CA LEU A 65 5.95 -8.66 12.32
C LEU A 65 6.79 -9.38 13.39
N GLY A 66 6.16 -10.21 14.23
CA GLY A 66 6.86 -10.95 15.28
C GLY A 66 7.80 -12.03 14.77
N GLU A 67 7.63 -12.47 13.52
CA GLU A 67 8.54 -13.42 12.87
C GLU A 67 9.74 -12.74 12.19
N CYS A 68 9.65 -11.43 11.94
CA CYS A 68 10.70 -10.65 11.29
C CYS A 68 11.55 -9.84 12.27
N TYR A 69 10.98 -9.48 13.42
CA TYR A 69 11.61 -8.58 14.39
C TYR A 69 11.54 -9.15 15.81
N ASP A 70 12.70 -9.41 16.40
CA ASP A 70 12.81 -9.82 17.81
C ASP A 70 12.70 -8.63 18.78
N ASP A 71 12.91 -7.41 18.28
CA ASP A 71 13.02 -6.15 19.02
C ASP A 71 11.89 -5.14 18.72
N LEU A 72 10.72 -5.63 18.26
CA LEU A 72 9.57 -4.81 17.84
C LEU A 72 9.27 -3.61 18.74
N ARG A 73 9.27 -3.84 20.06
CA ARG A 73 8.92 -2.83 21.08
C ARG A 73 10.05 -1.84 21.37
N GLU A 74 11.28 -2.18 21.04
CA GLU A 74 12.43 -1.27 21.11
C GLU A 74 12.47 -0.38 19.86
N ARG A 75 12.08 -0.95 18.71
CA ARG A 75 12.04 -0.26 17.42
C ARG A 75 10.86 0.71 17.30
N TRP A 76 9.66 0.27 17.65
CA TRP A 76 8.45 1.07 17.56
C TRP A 76 7.74 1.16 18.91
N THR A 77 7.56 2.40 19.39
CA THR A 77 7.16 2.68 20.78
C THR A 77 5.64 2.66 20.99
N ASP A 78 4.87 2.83 19.92
CA ASP A 78 3.42 3.00 19.93
C ASP A 78 2.65 1.77 19.42
N LEU A 79 3.33 0.64 19.20
CA LEU A 79 2.69 -0.60 18.76
C LEU A 79 1.61 -1.07 19.76
N PRO A 80 0.38 -1.35 19.30
CA PRO A 80 -0.64 -1.91 20.16
C PRO A 80 -0.31 -3.34 20.60
N GLU A 81 -1.01 -3.85 21.61
CA GLU A 81 -0.95 -5.27 21.96
C GLU A 81 -1.43 -6.13 20.77
N GLY A 82 -0.70 -7.20 20.46
CA GLY A 82 -1.03 -8.08 19.33
C GLY A 82 -0.41 -7.68 17.99
N ALA A 83 0.32 -6.55 17.90
CA ALA A 83 0.97 -6.08 16.68
C ALA A 83 1.99 -7.08 16.09
N GLU A 84 2.53 -7.97 16.91
CA GLU A 84 3.38 -9.07 16.45
C GLU A 84 2.69 -10.01 15.44
N ASN A 85 1.35 -9.98 15.38
CA ASN A 85 0.55 -10.78 14.45
C ASN A 85 0.16 -10.03 13.17
N TRP A 86 0.60 -8.78 12.98
CA TRP A 86 0.33 -8.04 11.75
C TRP A 86 1.04 -8.70 10.58
N LEU A 87 0.33 -8.87 9.47
CA LEU A 87 0.84 -9.52 8.25
C LEU A 87 1.66 -8.51 7.45
N LEU A 88 2.93 -8.81 7.18
CA LEU A 88 3.75 -7.98 6.30
C LEU A 88 3.23 -8.09 4.86
N LEU A 89 3.03 -6.93 4.24
CA LEU A 89 2.61 -6.80 2.85
C LEU A 89 3.77 -6.45 1.92
N GLY A 90 4.88 -5.97 2.48
CA GLY A 90 6.07 -5.56 1.74
C GLY A 90 6.66 -4.30 2.34
N MET A 91 7.28 -3.49 1.48
CA MET A 91 7.92 -2.26 1.89
C MET A 91 7.69 -1.13 0.87
N VAL A 92 7.77 0.09 1.39
CA VAL A 92 8.05 1.33 0.65
C VAL A 92 9.47 1.76 1.01
N PRO A 93 10.26 2.47 0.19
CA PRO A 93 11.67 2.75 0.50
C PRO A 93 11.90 3.12 1.97
N TYR A 94 12.69 2.26 2.64
CA TYR A 94 13.08 2.33 4.05
C TYR A 94 12.02 1.96 5.11
N ASP A 95 10.74 1.80 4.73
CA ASP A 95 9.64 1.54 5.67
C ASP A 95 8.87 0.27 5.32
N ASP A 96 8.54 -0.54 6.33
CA ASP A 96 7.72 -1.72 6.12
C ASP A 96 6.23 -1.36 6.07
N ILE A 97 5.46 -2.19 5.36
CA ILE A 97 4.01 -2.09 5.27
C ILE A 97 3.41 -3.35 5.85
N ALA A 98 2.50 -3.20 6.80
CA ALA A 98 1.81 -4.34 7.42
C ALA A 98 0.29 -4.13 7.49
N LEU A 99 -0.44 -5.24 7.42
CA LEU A 99 -1.87 -5.29 7.67
C LEU A 99 -2.14 -5.62 9.13
N ASP A 100 -2.84 -4.73 9.83
CA ASP A 100 -3.48 -5.08 11.10
C ASP A 100 -4.65 -6.02 10.84
N GLY A 101 -4.43 -7.32 11.08
CA GLY A 101 -5.43 -8.35 10.86
C GLY A 101 -6.67 -8.26 11.75
N VAL A 102 -6.68 -7.40 12.78
CA VAL A 102 -7.85 -7.19 13.66
C VAL A 102 -8.71 -6.03 13.16
N THR A 103 -8.09 -4.91 12.80
CA THR A 103 -8.80 -3.68 12.40
C THR A 103 -8.98 -3.55 10.89
N GLY A 104 -8.14 -4.21 10.10
CA GLY A 104 -8.08 -4.09 8.64
C GLY A 104 -7.20 -2.94 8.15
N THR A 105 -6.68 -2.10 9.04
CA THR A 105 -5.85 -0.94 8.69
C THR A 105 -4.50 -1.36 8.12
N VAL A 106 -4.09 -0.71 7.04
CA VAL A 106 -2.74 -0.83 6.48
C VAL A 106 -1.85 0.17 7.20
N ARG A 107 -0.75 -0.32 7.77
CA ARG A 107 0.19 0.44 8.60
C ARG A 107 1.51 0.61 7.87
N CYS A 108 2.08 1.81 8.00
CA CYS A 108 3.48 2.06 7.69
C CYS A 108 4.29 1.95 8.97
N LEU A 109 5.44 1.28 8.89
CA LEU A 109 6.39 1.09 9.98
C LEU A 109 7.73 1.71 9.57
N PRO A 110 7.97 2.98 9.95
CA PRO A 110 9.17 3.69 9.52
C PRO A 110 10.47 2.99 9.94
N GLY A 111 11.48 3.06 9.08
CA GLY A 111 12.80 2.48 9.36
C GLY A 111 13.64 3.30 10.33
N ASP A 112 13.47 4.62 10.34
CA ASP A 112 14.25 5.60 11.09
C ASP A 112 13.44 6.39 12.12
N GLU A 113 12.12 6.21 12.16
CA GLU A 113 11.22 6.78 13.17
C GLU A 113 10.64 5.69 14.08
N SER A 114 10.27 6.09 15.30
CA SER A 114 9.78 5.17 16.34
C SER A 114 8.27 5.00 16.38
N ASP A 115 7.52 5.77 15.58
CA ASP A 115 6.07 5.84 15.66
C ASP A 115 5.47 5.27 14.36
N VAL A 116 4.60 4.27 14.50
CA VAL A 116 3.88 3.70 13.35
C VAL A 116 2.65 4.55 13.03
N TYR A 117 2.23 4.57 11.77
CA TYR A 117 1.06 5.33 11.37
C TYR A 117 0.17 4.57 10.38
N PRO A 118 -1.15 4.87 10.33
CA PRO A 118 -2.02 4.31 9.30
C PRO A 118 -1.60 4.85 7.93
N LEU A 119 -1.19 3.95 7.03
CA LEU A 119 -0.93 4.28 5.63
C LEU A 119 -2.25 4.40 4.87
N ASN A 120 -3.19 3.49 5.13
CA ASN A 120 -4.56 3.52 4.62
C ASN A 120 -5.53 2.86 5.61
N GLN A 121 -6.79 3.30 5.58
CA GLN A 121 -7.85 2.79 6.45
C GLN A 121 -8.13 1.29 6.24
N ASP A 122 -7.98 0.78 5.02
CA ASP A 122 -8.19 -0.62 4.63
C ASP A 122 -7.45 -0.98 3.32
N LEU A 123 -7.51 -2.27 2.95
CA LEU A 123 -6.90 -2.79 1.71
C LEU A 123 -7.57 -2.28 0.44
N ASP A 124 -8.89 -2.02 0.47
CA ASP A 124 -9.61 -1.44 -0.66
C ASP A 124 -9.06 -0.05 -1.00
N SER A 125 -8.83 0.79 0.02
CA SER A 125 -8.25 2.13 -0.12
C SER A 125 -6.80 2.05 -0.59
N PHE A 126 -6.00 1.16 0.01
CA PHE A 126 -4.60 0.95 -0.40
C PHE A 126 -4.50 0.52 -1.87
N ALA A 127 -5.24 -0.50 -2.28
CA ALA A 127 -5.26 -0.97 -3.66
C ALA A 127 -5.82 0.09 -4.63
N SER A 128 -6.78 0.91 -4.19
CA SER A 128 -7.27 2.04 -4.98
C SER A 128 -6.20 3.10 -5.21
N PHE A 129 -5.36 3.38 -4.21
CA PHE A 129 -4.24 4.31 -4.35
C PHE A 129 -3.19 3.77 -5.33
N LEU A 130 -2.84 2.48 -5.24
CA LEU A 130 -1.96 1.81 -6.20
C LEU A 130 -2.52 1.85 -7.63
N TYR A 131 -3.82 1.59 -7.80
CA TYR A 131 -4.50 1.70 -9.09
C TYR A 131 -4.44 3.12 -9.67
N LEU A 132 -4.66 4.14 -8.83
CA LEU A 132 -4.59 5.53 -9.26
C LEU A 132 -3.16 5.92 -9.69
N LEU A 133 -2.14 5.50 -8.94
CA LEU A 133 -0.75 5.70 -9.31
C LEU A 133 -0.46 5.09 -10.69
N GLU A 134 -0.81 3.82 -10.90
CA GLU A 134 -0.56 3.15 -12.17
C GLU A 134 -1.28 3.85 -13.33
N LYS A 135 -2.53 4.25 -13.12
CA LYS A 135 -3.34 4.94 -14.12
C LYS A 135 -2.77 6.30 -14.52
N GLU A 136 -2.20 7.04 -13.57
CA GLU A 136 -1.60 8.35 -13.81
C GLU A 136 -0.11 8.25 -14.22
N ARG A 137 0.50 7.06 -14.13
CA ARG A 137 1.92 6.81 -14.47
C ARG A 137 2.36 7.39 -15.80
N PRO A 138 1.61 7.26 -16.92
CA PRO A 138 2.00 7.85 -18.18
C PRO A 138 2.19 9.38 -18.14
N HIS A 139 1.63 10.08 -17.15
CA HIS A 139 1.68 11.54 -17.03
C HIS A 139 2.86 12.07 -16.20
N TYR A 140 3.62 11.22 -15.51
CA TYR A 140 4.77 11.65 -14.71
C TYR A 140 6.01 10.77 -14.88
N ASP A 141 5.87 9.57 -15.44
CA ASP A 141 6.98 8.66 -15.71
C ASP A 141 7.81 9.18 -16.90
N PHE A 142 9.13 9.32 -16.71
CA PHE A 142 10.04 9.78 -17.76
C PHE A 142 10.22 8.74 -18.88
N GLU A 143 9.89 7.47 -18.62
CA GLU A 143 9.87 6.41 -19.62
C GLU A 143 8.55 6.38 -20.43
N SER A 144 7.62 7.30 -20.15
CA SER A 144 6.34 7.39 -20.85
C SER A 144 6.49 7.63 -22.35
N GLU A 145 5.63 6.99 -23.14
CA GLU A 145 5.52 7.20 -24.59
C GLU A 145 4.79 8.50 -24.97
N LEU A 146 4.26 9.25 -23.99
CA LEU A 146 3.60 10.53 -24.25
C LEU A 146 4.60 11.59 -24.72
N GLU A 147 4.23 12.34 -25.77
CA GLU A 147 5.07 13.43 -26.30
C GLU A 147 5.30 14.57 -25.28
N VAL A 148 4.33 14.77 -24.37
CA VAL A 148 4.39 15.75 -23.29
C VAL A 148 3.76 15.13 -22.04
N ILE A 149 4.53 15.08 -20.95
CA ILE A 149 4.06 14.67 -19.63
C ILE A 149 3.60 15.90 -18.81
N ASP A 150 2.70 15.69 -17.84
CA ASP A 150 2.12 16.72 -16.96
C ASP A 150 2.22 16.25 -15.51
N PRO A 151 3.43 16.26 -14.90
CA PRO A 151 3.65 15.69 -13.57
C PRO A 151 2.88 16.45 -12.48
N GLU A 152 2.88 17.79 -12.52
CA GLU A 152 2.11 18.64 -11.60
C GLU A 152 0.60 18.35 -11.68
N GLY A 153 0.05 18.24 -12.90
CA GLY A 153 -1.35 17.92 -13.08
C GLY A 153 -1.70 16.49 -12.65
N ALA A 154 -0.79 15.52 -12.82
CA ALA A 154 -0.94 14.16 -12.32
C ALA A 154 -0.97 14.15 -10.79
N ALA A 155 -0.01 14.80 -10.13
CA ALA A 155 0.04 14.92 -8.67
C ALA A 155 -1.23 15.55 -8.10
N ARG A 156 -1.75 16.60 -8.74
CA ARG A 156 -3.01 17.23 -8.35
C ARG A 156 -4.20 16.29 -8.48
N ARG A 157 -4.35 15.58 -9.62
CA ARG A 157 -5.44 14.62 -9.83
C ARG A 157 -5.37 13.46 -8.84
N LEU A 158 -4.18 12.91 -8.61
CA LEU A 158 -3.94 11.87 -7.61
C LEU A 158 -4.36 12.36 -6.22
N THR A 159 -3.86 13.51 -5.79
CA THR A 159 -4.18 14.09 -4.47
C THR A 159 -5.68 14.27 -4.29
N GLU A 160 -6.38 14.82 -5.29
CA GLU A 160 -7.83 15.02 -5.26
C GLU A 160 -8.57 13.68 -5.10
N ARG A 161 -8.22 12.65 -5.88
CA ARG A 161 -8.90 11.35 -5.84
C ARG A 161 -8.55 10.50 -4.64
N MET A 162 -7.29 10.48 -4.22
CA MET A 162 -6.84 9.83 -3.00
C MET A 162 -7.57 10.41 -1.78
N ARG A 163 -7.74 11.74 -1.73
CA ARG A 163 -8.50 12.39 -0.65
C ARG A 163 -9.99 12.05 -0.63
N GLU A 164 -10.60 11.82 -1.79
CA GLU A 164 -12.00 11.37 -1.87
C GLU A 164 -12.20 9.93 -1.36
N ILE A 165 -11.18 9.08 -1.50
CA ILE A 165 -11.20 7.67 -1.12
C ILE A 165 -10.84 7.50 0.35
N ASP A 166 -9.69 8.03 0.76
CA ASP A 166 -9.15 7.92 2.11
C ASP A 166 -8.55 9.27 2.55
N PRO A 167 -9.38 10.21 3.04
CA PRO A 167 -8.90 11.49 3.52
C PRO A 167 -8.02 11.35 4.78
N ALA A 168 -8.15 10.25 5.54
CA ALA A 168 -7.37 10.03 6.76
C ALA A 168 -5.91 9.69 6.43
N ALA A 169 -5.67 8.90 5.37
CA ALA A 169 -4.32 8.62 4.87
C ALA A 169 -3.54 9.91 4.55
N LEU A 170 -4.18 10.88 3.88
CA LEU A 170 -3.56 12.16 3.52
C LEU A 170 -3.59 13.22 4.64
N ALA A 171 -4.16 12.90 5.79
CA ALA A 171 -4.14 13.77 6.97
C ALA A 171 -2.93 13.48 7.87
N VAL A 172 -2.24 12.34 7.66
CA VAL A 172 -1.00 12.01 8.37
C VAL A 172 0.14 12.82 7.75
N GLU A 173 0.52 13.90 8.45
CA GLU A 173 1.66 14.74 8.07
C GLU A 173 2.93 13.89 7.91
N GLY A 174 3.65 14.08 6.81
CA GLY A 174 4.90 13.35 6.55
C GLY A 174 4.73 11.87 6.21
N SER A 175 3.50 11.37 6.00
CA SER A 175 3.31 10.01 5.51
C SER A 175 3.98 9.79 4.15
N ARG A 176 4.37 8.53 3.87
CA ARG A 176 4.97 8.14 2.58
C ARG A 176 4.13 8.52 1.36
N TRP A 177 2.81 8.70 1.51
CA TRP A 177 1.98 9.22 0.42
C TRP A 177 2.34 10.64 0.02
N HIS A 178 2.75 11.51 0.96
CA HIS A 178 3.22 12.84 0.63
C HIS A 178 4.53 12.80 -0.17
N ASP A 179 5.47 11.94 0.22
CA ASP A 179 6.74 11.79 -0.49
C ASP A 179 6.53 11.24 -1.91
N ILE A 180 5.61 10.29 -2.08
CA ILE A 180 5.23 9.75 -3.39
C ILE A 180 4.58 10.85 -4.25
N LEU A 181 3.67 11.64 -3.70
CA LEU A 181 2.99 12.72 -4.43
C LEU A 181 3.96 13.86 -4.82
N GLU A 182 4.91 14.20 -3.95
CA GLU A 182 5.99 15.16 -4.25
C GLU A 182 6.88 14.63 -5.37
N TYR A 183 7.22 13.35 -5.35
CA TYR A 183 7.96 12.72 -6.45
C TYR A 183 7.18 12.76 -7.76
N VAL A 184 5.87 12.47 -7.73
CA VAL A 184 5.03 12.56 -8.93
C VAL A 184 4.96 13.99 -9.46
N GLU A 185 4.93 15.00 -8.59
CA GLU A 185 4.93 16.41 -8.98
C GLU A 185 6.27 16.84 -9.60
N SER A 186 7.39 16.35 -9.07
CA SER A 186 8.75 16.74 -9.46
C SER A 186 9.70 15.54 -9.62
N PRO A 187 9.51 14.70 -10.66
CA PRO A 187 10.29 13.46 -10.84
C PRO A 187 11.79 13.69 -11.09
N GLU A 188 12.18 14.91 -11.52
CA GLU A 188 13.58 15.27 -11.82
C GLU A 188 14.37 15.82 -10.61
N ALA A 189 13.74 16.05 -9.45
CA ALA A 189 14.35 16.77 -8.33
C ALA A 189 15.38 15.97 -7.49
N ARG A 190 16.01 14.93 -8.07
CA ARG A 190 17.00 14.07 -7.40
C ARG A 190 18.35 14.01 -8.10
#